data_AF-A0A968WHQ0-F1
#
_entry.id   AF-A0A968WHQ0-F1
#
_cell.length_a   1.000
_cell.length_b   1.000
_cell.length_c   1.000
_cell.angle_alpha   90.00
_cell.angle_beta   90.00
_cell.angle_gamma   90.00
#
_symmetry.space_group_name_H-M   'P 1'
#
loop_
_entity.id
_entity.type
_entity.pdbx_description
1 polymer ?
#
loop_
_entity_poly.entity_id
_entity_poly.type
_entity_poly.pdbx_seq_one_letter_code
_entity_poly.pdbx_strand_id
1 'polypeptide(L)' 'MRQLYRTMLVALIAGTFALQTYAQGTQLLRQPTISDSHIVFVYANDLWIVPGNGGDARRLT' A
#
# COMPACT_ATOMS: atom_id res chain seq x y z
N MET A 1 29.02 -8.88 -31.54
CA MET A 1 28.19 -7.66 -31.55
C MET A 1 26.69 -7.93 -31.37
N ARG A 2 25.98 -8.62 -32.28
CA ARG A 2 24.51 -8.86 -32.18
C ARG A 2 24.03 -9.53 -30.87
N GLN A 3 24.79 -10.47 -30.32
CA GLN A 3 24.45 -11.15 -29.06
C GLN A 3 24.58 -10.24 -27.83
N LEU A 4 25.56 -9.32 -27.84
CA LEU A 4 25.77 -8.35 -26.76
C LEU A 4 24.59 -7.37 -26.64
N TYR A 5 24.04 -6.92 -27.78
CA TYR A 5 22.86 -6.06 -27.78
C TYR A 5 21.62 -6.76 -27.22
N ARG A 6 21.45 -8.07 -27.47
CA ARG A 6 20.34 -8.85 -26.93
C ARG A 6 20.43 -9.01 -25.42
N THR A 7 21.61 -9.31 -24.89
CA THR A 7 21.79 -9.44 -23.44
C THR A 7 21.62 -8.10 -22.73
N MET A 8 22.10 -7.00 -23.32
CA MET A 8 21.86 -5.65 -22.79
C MET A 8 20.37 -5.28 -22.81
N LEU A 9 19.63 -5.63 -23.87
CA LEU A 9 18.18 -5.41 -23.95
C LEU A 9 17.40 -6.19 -22.89
N VAL A 10 17.74 -7.46 -22.68
CA VAL A 10 17.09 -8.30 -21.66
C VAL A 10 17.37 -7.78 -20.25
N ALA A 11 18.62 -7.36 -19.97
CA ALA A 11 19.00 -6.79 -18.68
C ALA A 11 18.26 -5.47 -18.40
N LEU A 12 18.09 -4.62 -19.41
CA LEU A 12 17.35 -3.37 -19.31
C LEU A 12 15.86 -3.61 -18.99
N ILE A 13 15.23 -4.57 -19.67
CA ILE A 13 13.82 -4.93 -19.44
C ILE A 13 13.63 -5.57 -18.06
N ALA A 14 14.55 -6.41 -17.59
CA ALA A 14 14.48 -7.00 -16.26
C ALA A 14 14.62 -5.93 -15.15
N GLY A 15 15.43 -4.90 -15.38
CA GLY A 15 15.62 -3.80 -14.43
C GLY A 15 14.39 -2.94 -14.19
N THR A 16 13.50 -2.77 -15.19
CA THR A 16 12.29 -1.94 -15.04
C THR A 16 11.24 -2.58 -14.15
N PHE A 17 11.17 -3.92 -14.09
CA PHE A 17 10.26 -4.64 -13.19
C PHE A 17 10.59 -4.46 -11.70
N ALA A 18 11.84 -4.18 -11.36
CA ALA A 18 12.26 -3.99 -9.97
C ALA A 18 11.81 -2.64 -9.37
N LEU A 19 11.34 -1.70 -10.19
CA LEU A 19 10.97 -0.34 -9.79
C LEU A 19 9.46 -0.15 -9.62
N GLN A 20 8.72 -1.19 -9.19
CA GLN A 20 7.31 -1.02 -8.85
C GLN A 20 7.17 -0.17 -7.59
N THR A 21 6.77 1.09 -7.77
CA THR A 21 6.38 1.96 -6.67
C THR A 21 4.89 1.76 -6.41
N TYR A 22 4.53 1.29 -5.21
CA TYR A 22 3.15 1.23 -4.79
C TYR A 22 2.73 2.59 -4.27
N ALA A 23 2.07 3.39 -5.11
CA ALA A 23 1.40 4.60 -4.66
C ALA A 23 0.15 4.20 -3.85
N GLN A 24 0.25 4.29 -2.53
CA GLN A 24 -0.93 4.24 -1.67
C GLN A 24 -1.66 5.56 -1.87
N GLY A 25 -2.79 5.53 -2.58
CA GLY A 25 -3.59 6.73 -2.81
C GLY A 25 -3.93 7.44 -1.50
N THR A 26 -4.13 8.75 -1.55
CA THR A 26 -4.50 9.52 -0.36
C THR A 26 -5.88 9.09 0.14
N GLN A 27 -5.94 8.56 1.36
CA GLN A 27 -7.19 8.22 2.02
C GLN A 27 -7.67 9.39 2.88
N LEU A 28 -8.96 9.72 2.79
CA LEU A 28 -9.59 10.72 3.65
C LEU A 28 -10.07 10.05 4.96
N LEU A 29 -9.13 9.79 5.86
CA LEU A 29 -9.43 9.26 7.20
C LEU A 29 -9.95 10.39 8.09
N ARG A 30 -11.07 10.18 8.76
CA ARG A 30 -11.74 11.22 9.55
C ARG A 30 -12.15 10.72 10.93
N GLN A 31 -12.26 11.65 11.87
CA GLN A 31 -12.84 11.41 13.21
C GLN A 31 -12.20 10.23 13.95
N PRO A 32 -10.86 10.18 14.12
CA PRO A 32 -10.22 9.09 14.82
C PRO A 32 -10.58 9.10 16.31
N THR A 33 -10.71 7.91 16.89
CA THR A 33 -10.78 7.68 18.34
C THR A 33 -9.95 6.45 18.70
N ILE A 34 -9.45 6.40 19.93
CA ILE A 34 -8.52 5.37 20.41
C ILE A 34 -9.00 4.76 21.72
N SER A 35 -8.82 3.45 21.86
CA SER A 35 -8.93 2.68 23.11
C SER A 35 -7.60 2.01 23.44
N ASP A 36 -7.53 1.29 24.56
CA ASP A 36 -6.32 0.58 24.99
C ASP A 36 -5.75 -0.39 23.93
N SER A 37 -6.61 -0.93 23.06
CA SER A 37 -6.22 -1.98 22.10
C SER A 37 -6.55 -1.68 20.64
N HIS A 38 -7.31 -0.63 20.33
CA HIS A 38 -7.80 -0.39 18.97
C HIS A 38 -7.88 1.10 18.63
N ILE A 39 -7.80 1.38 17.33
CA ILE A 39 -8.10 2.69 16.76
C ILE A 39 -9.33 2.53 15.85
N VAL A 40 -10.29 3.44 15.98
CA VAL A 40 -11.48 3.51 15.14
C VAL A 40 -11.50 4.84 14.38
N PHE A 41 -11.86 4.81 13.11
CA PHE A 41 -11.96 6.01 12.27
C PHE A 41 -13.03 5.83 11.19
N VAL A 42 -13.42 6.93 10.55
CA VAL A 42 -14.34 6.94 9.41
C VAL A 42 -13.55 6.94 8.09
N TYR A 43 -13.89 6.03 7.20
CA TYR A 43 -13.40 5.98 5.82
C TYR A 43 -14.52 5.54 4.87
N ALA A 44 -14.67 6.23 3.74
CA ALA A 44 -15.72 5.96 2.74
C ALA A 44 -17.15 5.85 3.33
N ASN A 45 -17.47 6.72 4.30
CA ASN A 45 -18.74 6.75 5.04
C ASN A 45 -19.02 5.56 5.97
N ASP A 46 -18.03 4.70 6.20
CA ASP A 46 -18.12 3.57 7.12
C ASP A 46 -17.17 3.70 8.30
N LEU A 47 -17.48 2.97 9.36
CA LEU A 47 -16.57 2.79 10.49
C LEU A 47 -15.56 1.69 10.18
N TRP A 48 -14.29 1.99 10.45
CA TRP A 48 -13.18 1.05 10.34
C TRP A 48 -12.46 0.94 11.68
N ILE A 49 -11.94 -0.25 11.97
CA ILE A 49 -11.18 -0.53 13.19
C ILE A 49 -9.88 -1.25 12.84
N VAL A 50 -8.80 -0.89 13.54
CA VAL A 50 -7.47 -1.48 13.41
C VAL A 50 -6.88 -1.76 14.80
N PRO A 51 -6.04 -2.80 14.98
CA PRO A 51 -5.31 -3.00 16.22
C PRO A 51 -4.45 -1.78 16.57
N GLY A 52 -4.33 -1.47 17.87
CA GLY A 52 -3.56 -0.32 18.36
C GLY A 52 -2.06 -0.40 18.10
N ASN A 53 -1.53 -1.61 17.93
CA ASN A 53 -0.17 -1.88 17.47
C ASN A 53 -0.01 -1.85 15.93
N GLY A 54 -1.06 -1.48 15.20
CA GLY A 54 -1.11 -1.50 13.74
C GLY A 54 -1.46 -2.87 13.15
N GLY A 55 -1.71 -2.90 11.85
CA GLY A 55 -2.11 -4.09 11.11
C GLY A 55 -3.26 -3.80 10.15
N ASP A 56 -4.00 -4.84 9.79
CA ASP A 56 -5.10 -4.72 8.83
C ASP A 56 -6.33 -4.07 9.47
N ALA A 57 -6.87 -3.07 8.78
CA ALA A 57 -8.14 -2.45 9.17
C ALA A 57 -9.33 -3.29 8.66
N ARG A 58 -10.38 -3.43 9.48
CA ARG A 58 -11.64 -4.06 9.09
C ARG A 58 -12.81 -3.07 9.12
N ARG A 59 -13.72 -3.21 8.15
CA ARG A 59 -14.98 -2.47 8.08
C ARG A 59 -15.97 -3.00 9.14
N LEU A 60 -16.68 -2.09 9.83
CA LEU A 60 -17.65 -2.41 10.88
C LEU A 60 -19.11 -2.23 10.45
N THR A 61 -19.37 -1.29 9.54
CA THR A 61 -20.69 -0.96 8.97
C THR A 61 -20.62 -1.02 7.47
#